data_AF-A0A4Q6DZD4-F1
#
_entry.id   AF-A0A4Q6DZD4-F1
#
_cell.length_a   1.000
_cell.length_b   1.000
_cell.length_c   1.000
_cell.angle_alpha   90.00
_cell.angle_beta   90.00
_cell.angle_gamma   90.00
#
_symmetry.space_group_name_H-M   'P 1'
#
loop_
_entity.id
_entity.type
_entity.pdbx_description
1 polymer ?
#
loop_
_entity_poly.entity_id
_entity_poly.type
_entity_poly.pdbx_seq_one_letter_code
_entity_poly.pdbx_strand_id
1 'polypeptide(L)'
;MDFNQNTMHPAKTFKSLTIIHLALLAGQAIFVVVTLAATHNKFYNSNYTGDAFYFIVPVMAVIGLAASGLLFKQQLAKAKQAETVSAKLAVYTTASIIKFALMEAPALFGIVVFFITGNLYYLVFPGLLMLSFLMQRPGKQRVTEQLELSATEAMELDN
;
A
#
# COMPACT_ATOMS: atom_id res chain seq x y z
N MET A 1 34.50 -20.58 4.22
CA MET A 1 33.08 -20.46 4.57
C MET A 1 32.50 -19.42 3.63
N ASP A 2 31.78 -19.86 2.60
CA ASP A 2 31.17 -18.95 1.64
C ASP A 2 30.05 -18.18 2.33
N PHE A 3 30.28 -16.90 2.59
CA PHE A 3 29.21 -15.98 2.92
C PHE A 3 28.33 -15.86 1.69
N ASN A 4 27.19 -16.53 1.71
CA ASN A 4 26.09 -16.30 0.79
C ASN A 4 25.58 -14.86 1.00
N GLN A 5 26.31 -13.88 0.46
CA GLN A 5 25.85 -12.51 0.40
C GLN A 5 24.77 -12.47 -0.67
N ASN A 6 23.52 -12.68 -0.26
CA ASN A 6 22.37 -12.14 -0.97
C ASN A 6 22.48 -10.61 -0.88
N THR A 7 23.42 -10.03 -1.64
CA THR A 7 23.54 -8.59 -1.78
C THR A 7 22.28 -8.13 -2.49
N MET A 8 21.37 -7.50 -1.73
CA MET A 8 20.25 -6.81 -2.34
C MET A 8 20.82 -5.66 -3.16
N HIS A 9 20.91 -5.85 -4.49
CA HIS A 9 21.27 -4.78 -5.41
C HIS A 9 20.22 -3.67 -5.34
N PRO A 10 20.58 -2.46 -4.93
CA PRO A 10 19.61 -1.42 -4.62
C PRO A 10 18.67 -1.07 -5.78
N ALA A 11 19.21 -0.96 -7.00
CA ALA A 11 18.44 -0.69 -8.21
C ALA A 11 17.35 -1.75 -8.48
N LYS A 12 17.63 -3.02 -8.18
CA LYS A 12 16.69 -4.14 -8.35
C LYS A 12 15.57 -4.08 -7.31
N THR A 13 15.89 -3.67 -6.09
CA THR A 13 14.93 -3.54 -4.98
C THR A 13 13.87 -2.47 -5.25
N PHE A 14 14.25 -1.30 -5.76
CA PHE A 14 13.29 -0.25 -6.11
C PHE A 14 12.33 -0.67 -7.22
N LYS A 15 12.86 -1.33 -8.25
CA LYS A 15 12.06 -1.84 -9.35
C LYS A 15 11.06 -2.87 -8.87
N SER A 16 11.50 -3.80 -8.00
CA SER A 16 10.62 -4.80 -7.39
C SER A 16 9.50 -4.16 -6.58
N LEU A 17 9.82 -3.19 -5.70
CA LEU A 17 8.81 -2.53 -4.88
C LEU A 17 7.79 -1.72 -5.71
N THR A 18 8.25 -1.11 -6.79
CA THR A 18 7.38 -0.41 -7.76
C THR A 18 6.46 -1.38 -8.49
N ILE A 19 6.96 -2.55 -8.89
CA ILE A 19 6.14 -3.59 -9.53
C ILE A 19 5.07 -4.10 -8.56
N ILE A 20 5.44 -4.37 -7.30
CA ILE A 20 4.49 -4.81 -6.26
C ILE A 20 3.41 -3.75 -6.06
N HIS A 21 3.81 -2.49 -5.86
CA HIS A 21 2.86 -1.37 -5.70
C HIS A 21 1.88 -1.28 -6.87
N LEU A 22 2.39 -1.32 -8.11
CA LEU A 22 1.55 -1.25 -9.30
C LEU A 22 0.64 -2.48 -9.44
N ALA A 23 1.13 -3.67 -9.10
CA ALA A 23 0.34 -4.90 -9.14
C ALA A 23 -0.83 -4.86 -8.14
N LEU A 24 -0.59 -4.41 -6.90
CA LEU A 24 -1.64 -4.27 -5.88
C LEU A 24 -2.66 -3.19 -6.27
N LEU A 25 -2.22 -2.09 -6.87
CA LEU A 25 -3.12 -1.06 -7.39
C LEU A 25 -3.94 -1.55 -8.59
N ALA A 26 -3.32 -2.28 -9.51
CA ALA A 26 -4.01 -2.86 -10.65
C ALA A 26 -5.02 -3.92 -10.21
N GLY A 27 -4.68 -4.77 -9.22
CA GLY A 27 -5.55 -5.80 -8.69
C GLY A 27 -6.88 -5.24 -8.16
N GLN A 28 -6.81 -4.23 -7.28
CA GLN A 28 -8.01 -3.57 -6.77
C GLN A 28 -8.79 -2.81 -7.87
N ALA A 29 -8.10 -2.15 -8.82
CA ALA A 29 -8.77 -1.45 -9.93
C ALA A 29 -9.52 -2.42 -10.85
N ILE A 30 -8.89 -3.54 -11.22
CA ILE A 30 -9.52 -4.61 -11.99
C ILE A 30 -10.71 -5.18 -11.20
N PHE A 31 -10.57 -5.37 -9.89
CA PHE A 31 -11.65 -5.91 -9.07
C PHE A 31 -12.86 -4.97 -9.00
N VAL A 32 -12.64 -3.66 -8.92
CA VAL A 32 -13.71 -2.65 -9.07
C VAL A 32 -14.41 -2.80 -10.42
N VAL A 33 -13.66 -2.89 -11.52
CA VAL A 33 -14.25 -3.03 -12.87
C VAL A 33 -15.07 -4.32 -12.99
N VAL A 34 -14.52 -5.45 -12.53
CA VAL A 34 -15.19 -6.76 -12.58
C VAL A 34 -16.47 -6.75 -11.76
N THR A 35 -16.42 -6.25 -10.51
CA THR A 35 -17.60 -6.19 -9.64
C THR A 35 -18.65 -5.23 -10.20
N LEU A 36 -18.25 -4.08 -10.75
CA LEU A 36 -19.17 -3.14 -11.40
C LEU A 36 -19.89 -3.78 -12.61
N ALA A 37 -19.18 -4.56 -13.41
CA ALA A 37 -19.74 -5.26 -14.56
C ALA A 37 -20.68 -6.39 -14.14
N ALA A 38 -20.33 -7.13 -13.08
CA ALA A 38 -21.10 -8.28 -12.59
C ALA A 38 -22.34 -7.91 -11.77
N THR A 39 -22.40 -6.73 -11.14
CA THR A 39 -23.57 -6.29 -10.37
C THR A 39 -24.64 -5.69 -11.28
N HIS A 40 -25.84 -6.28 -11.37
CA HIS A 40 -26.92 -5.76 -12.23
C HIS A 40 -27.71 -4.60 -11.59
N ASN A 41 -28.21 -4.77 -10.36
CA ASN A 41 -29.06 -3.79 -9.67
C ASN A 41 -28.24 -2.81 -8.83
N LYS A 42 -27.41 -1.99 -9.49
CA LYS A 42 -26.60 -0.98 -8.82
C LYS A 42 -27.48 0.19 -8.38
N PHE A 43 -27.31 0.65 -7.14
CA PHE A 43 -27.95 1.85 -6.63
C PHE A 43 -26.96 2.67 -5.79
N TYR A 44 -27.31 3.91 -5.50
CA TYR A 44 -26.54 4.75 -4.59
C TYR A 44 -27.44 5.14 -3.41
N ASN A 45 -27.03 4.77 -2.20
CA ASN A 45 -27.68 5.21 -0.98
C ASN A 45 -26.64 5.45 0.12
N SER A 46 -26.52 6.68 0.58
CA SER A 46 -25.63 7.10 1.67
C SER A 46 -26.36 7.30 3.00
N ASN A 47 -27.66 7.02 3.07
CA ASN A 47 -28.43 7.03 4.31
C ASN A 47 -28.30 5.67 5.01
N TYR A 48 -28.32 5.71 6.35
CA TYR A 48 -28.32 4.50 7.15
C TYR A 48 -29.65 3.73 6.96
N THR A 49 -29.56 2.47 6.57
CA THR A 49 -30.70 1.58 6.31
C THR A 49 -30.78 0.40 7.28
N GLY A 50 -29.95 0.37 8.33
CA GLY A 50 -29.90 -0.70 9.32
C GLY A 50 -28.75 -1.69 9.14
N ASP A 51 -28.00 -1.62 8.04
CA ASP A 51 -26.88 -2.54 7.80
C ASP A 51 -25.60 -2.12 8.55
N ALA A 52 -24.83 -3.10 9.01
CA ALA A 52 -23.60 -2.84 9.76
C ALA A 52 -22.45 -2.32 8.89
N PHE A 53 -22.48 -2.58 7.57
CA PHE A 53 -21.40 -2.17 6.67
C PHE A 53 -21.30 -0.65 6.56
N TYR A 54 -22.41 0.06 6.75
CA TYR A 54 -22.47 1.51 6.84
C TYR A 54 -21.41 2.10 7.80
N PHE A 55 -21.15 1.42 8.93
CA PHE A 55 -20.13 1.84 9.89
C PHE A 55 -18.80 1.10 9.72
N ILE A 56 -18.84 -0.19 9.40
CA ILE A 56 -17.62 -1.01 9.32
C ILE A 56 -16.71 -0.55 8.18
N VAL A 57 -17.24 -0.31 6.98
CA VAL A 57 -16.42 0.05 5.81
C VAL A 57 -15.66 1.37 6.01
N PRO A 58 -16.30 2.49 6.43
CA PRO A 58 -15.57 3.73 6.73
C PRO A 58 -14.52 3.56 7.84
N VAL A 59 -14.88 2.87 8.93
CA VAL A 59 -13.99 2.67 10.08
C VAL A 59 -12.76 1.86 9.68
N MET A 60 -12.95 0.78 8.92
CA MET A 60 -11.84 -0.02 8.40
C MET A 60 -10.93 0.78 7.47
N ALA A 61 -11.50 1.65 6.62
CA ALA A 61 -10.71 2.51 5.75
C ALA A 61 -9.84 3.50 6.55
N VAL A 62 -10.41 4.15 7.57
CA VAL A 62 -9.67 5.06 8.45
C VAL A 62 -8.59 4.33 9.23
N ILE A 63 -8.92 3.18 9.84
CA ILE A 63 -7.96 2.36 10.60
C ILE A 63 -6.83 1.88 9.70
N GLY A 64 -7.11 1.35 8.51
CA GLY A 64 -6.08 0.87 7.60
C GLY A 64 -5.15 1.99 7.12
N LEU A 65 -5.72 3.17 6.81
CA LEU A 65 -4.91 4.33 6.44
C LEU A 65 -4.02 4.80 7.60
N ALA A 66 -4.58 4.91 8.81
CA ALA A 66 -3.82 5.32 9.99
C ALA A 66 -2.74 4.29 10.39
N ALA A 67 -3.11 3.01 10.48
CA ALA A 67 -2.22 1.91 10.85
C ALA A 67 -1.07 1.77 9.85
N SER A 68 -1.36 1.87 8.54
CA SER A 68 -0.33 1.80 7.50
C SER A 68 0.71 2.92 7.66
N GLY A 69 0.28 4.15 7.95
CA GLY A 69 1.17 5.29 8.21
C GLY A 69 1.98 5.15 9.50
N LEU A 70 1.35 4.74 10.60
CA LEU A 70 2.00 4.61 11.91
C LEU A 70 3.03 3.50 11.92
N LEU A 71 2.66 2.29 11.46
CA LEU A 71 3.57 1.14 11.42
C LEU A 71 4.73 1.38 10.45
N PHE A 72 4.46 2.02 9.31
CA PHE A 72 5.53 2.40 8.39
C PHE A 72 6.54 3.36 9.05
N LYS A 73 6.08 4.39 9.76
CA LYS A 73 6.97 5.33 10.47
C LYS A 73 7.80 4.62 11.54
N GLN A 74 7.21 3.71 12.30
CA GLN A 74 7.93 2.92 13.31
C GLN A 74 9.02 2.04 12.69
N GLN A 75 8.70 1.35 11.59
CA GLN A 75 9.66 0.50 10.90
C GLN A 75 10.73 1.32 10.17
N LEU A 76 10.38 2.51 9.65
CA LEU A 76 11.34 3.44 9.05
C LEU A 76 12.34 3.96 10.07
N ALA A 77 11.90 4.27 11.29
CA ALA A 77 12.80 4.68 12.37
C ALA A 77 13.83 3.57 12.71
N LYS A 78 13.40 2.31 12.69
CA LYS A 78 14.32 1.15 12.83
C LYS A 78 15.25 1.02 11.64
N ALA A 79 14.74 1.21 10.42
CA ALA A 79 15.54 1.14 9.20
C ALA A 79 16.70 2.14 9.24
N LYS A 80 16.47 3.39 9.68
CA LYS A 80 17.50 4.43 9.80
C LYS A 80 18.65 4.07 10.74
N GLN A 81 18.42 3.19 11.71
CA GLN A 81 19.42 2.75 12.67
C GLN A 81 20.26 1.56 12.17
N ALA A 82 19.96 0.99 11.00
CA ALA A 82 20.72 -0.13 10.46
C ALA A 82 22.10 0.31 9.95
N GLU A 83 23.11 -0.53 10.17
CA GLU A 83 24.53 -0.21 9.91
C GLU A 83 24.88 -0.18 8.42
N THR A 84 24.18 -0.94 7.58
CA THR A 84 24.50 -1.05 6.15
C THR A 84 23.33 -0.59 5.28
N VAL A 85 23.63 0.01 4.12
CA VAL A 85 22.63 0.43 3.13
C VAL A 85 21.72 -0.73 2.72
N SER A 86 22.30 -1.93 2.54
CA SER A 86 21.54 -3.13 2.22
C SER A 86 20.52 -3.49 3.31
N ALA A 87 20.90 -3.41 4.59
CA ALA A 87 19.99 -3.65 5.71
C ALA A 87 18.91 -2.56 5.83
N LYS A 88 19.26 -1.28 5.62
CA LYS A 88 18.30 -0.16 5.56
C LYS A 88 17.23 -0.42 4.49
N LEU A 89 17.65 -0.81 3.29
CA LEU A 89 16.76 -1.10 2.15
C LEU A 89 15.89 -2.33 2.39
N ALA A 90 16.42 -3.39 2.99
CA ALA A 90 15.65 -4.58 3.35
C ALA A 90 14.49 -4.23 4.29
N VAL A 91 14.78 -3.53 5.40
CA VAL A 91 13.75 -3.12 6.38
C VAL A 91 12.74 -2.17 5.74
N TYR A 92 13.19 -1.22 4.93
CA TYR A 92 12.32 -0.30 4.19
C TYR A 92 11.38 -1.04 3.22
N THR A 93 11.89 -2.03 2.50
CA THR A 93 11.12 -2.83 1.54
C THR A 93 10.02 -3.60 2.26
N THR A 94 10.35 -4.29 3.35
CA THR A 94 9.37 -4.99 4.19
C THR A 94 8.34 -4.03 4.77
N ALA A 95 8.77 -2.88 5.29
CA ALA A 95 7.87 -1.85 5.83
C ALA A 95 6.88 -1.34 4.77
N SER A 96 7.37 -1.12 3.55
CA SER A 96 6.55 -0.66 2.43
C SER A 96 5.50 -1.70 2.02
N ILE A 97 5.87 -2.98 1.97
CA ILE A 97 4.92 -4.07 1.64
C ILE A 97 3.83 -4.18 2.71
N ILE A 98 4.20 -4.14 4.00
CA ILE A 98 3.23 -4.16 5.11
C ILE A 98 2.27 -2.97 5.02
N LYS A 99 2.81 -1.78 4.76
CA LYS A 99 2.01 -0.57 4.56
C LYS A 99 1.01 -0.74 3.42
N PHE A 100 1.45 -1.31 2.30
CA PHE A 100 0.57 -1.54 1.16
C PHE A 100 -0.57 -2.52 1.50
N ALA A 101 -0.27 -3.64 2.14
CA ALA A 101 -1.27 -4.61 2.55
C ALA A 101 -2.32 -4.02 3.51
N LEU A 102 -1.90 -3.18 4.46
CA LEU A 102 -2.79 -2.50 5.41
C LEU A 102 -3.77 -1.51 4.76
N MET A 103 -3.39 -0.94 3.61
CA MET A 103 -4.28 -0.08 2.82
C MET A 103 -5.16 -0.87 1.86
N GLU A 104 -4.63 -1.95 1.29
CA GLU A 104 -5.35 -2.77 0.32
C GLU A 104 -6.47 -3.59 0.96
N ALA A 105 -6.25 -4.17 2.14
CA ALA A 105 -7.25 -4.98 2.83
C ALA A 105 -8.61 -4.27 3.04
N PRO A 106 -8.69 -3.05 3.61
CA PRO A 106 -9.96 -2.32 3.71
C PRO A 106 -10.51 -1.85 2.35
N ALA A 107 -9.65 -1.61 1.35
CA ALA A 107 -10.10 -1.28 0.00
C ALA A 107 -10.82 -2.48 -0.65
N LEU A 108 -10.20 -3.67 -0.63
CA LEU A 108 -10.83 -4.90 -1.11
C LEU A 108 -12.11 -5.23 -0.35
N PHE A 109 -12.13 -5.02 0.97
CA PHE A 109 -13.33 -5.20 1.78
C PHE A 109 -14.49 -4.30 1.30
N GLY A 110 -14.26 -3.00 1.09
CA GLY A 110 -15.27 -2.09 0.57
C GLY A 110 -15.77 -2.48 -0.83
N ILE A 111 -14.89 -3.00 -1.69
CA ILE A 111 -15.26 -3.50 -3.03
C ILE A 111 -16.16 -4.75 -2.91
N VAL A 112 -15.84 -5.68 -2.01
CA VAL A 112 -16.67 -6.86 -1.72
C VAL A 112 -18.05 -6.44 -1.18
N VAL A 113 -18.09 -5.48 -0.25
CA VAL A 113 -19.35 -4.98 0.29
C VAL A 113 -20.21 -4.33 -0.80
N PHE A 114 -19.61 -3.55 -1.70
CA PHE A 114 -20.32 -3.07 -2.89
C PHE A 114 -20.88 -4.25 -3.72
N PHE A 115 -20.06 -5.26 -3.99
CA PHE A 115 -20.44 -6.37 -4.84
C PHE A 115 -21.65 -7.15 -4.29
N ILE A 116 -21.71 -7.38 -2.97
CA ILE A 116 -22.82 -8.09 -2.33
C ILE A 116 -24.07 -7.23 -2.13
N THR A 117 -23.92 -5.92 -1.91
CA THR A 117 -25.06 -5.02 -1.61
C THR A 117 -25.63 -4.33 -2.85
N GLY A 118 -24.83 -4.18 -3.90
CA GLY A 118 -25.13 -3.33 -5.04
C GLY A 118 -25.05 -1.82 -4.77
N ASN A 119 -24.67 -1.41 -3.55
CA ASN A 119 -24.65 -0.01 -3.15
C ASN A 119 -23.31 0.66 -3.48
N LEU A 120 -23.32 1.57 -4.45
CA LEU A 120 -22.17 2.33 -4.92
C LEU A 120 -21.52 3.20 -3.84
N TYR A 121 -22.23 3.53 -2.75
CA TYR A 121 -21.68 4.24 -1.60
C TYR A 121 -20.40 3.58 -1.08
N TYR A 122 -20.34 2.24 -1.03
CA TYR A 122 -19.20 1.51 -0.51
C TYR A 122 -17.94 1.61 -1.38
N LEU A 123 -18.06 1.98 -2.66
CA LEU A 123 -16.90 2.21 -3.55
C LEU A 123 -16.18 3.54 -3.30
N VAL A 124 -16.79 4.47 -2.56
CA VAL A 124 -16.15 5.74 -2.21
C VAL A 124 -14.87 5.50 -1.40
N PHE A 125 -14.90 4.58 -0.43
CA PHE A 125 -13.76 4.33 0.46
C PHE A 125 -12.58 3.62 -0.23
N PRO A 126 -12.77 2.53 -0.98
CA PRO A 126 -11.73 1.96 -1.84
C PRO A 126 -11.20 3.00 -2.84
N GLY A 127 -12.05 3.86 -3.39
CA GLY A 127 -11.63 4.98 -4.24
C GLY A 127 -10.63 5.93 -3.56
N LEU A 128 -10.95 6.38 -2.35
CA LEU A 128 -10.07 7.24 -1.56
C LEU A 128 -8.77 6.54 -1.14
N LEU A 129 -8.84 5.24 -0.80
CA LEU A 129 -7.67 4.44 -0.47
C LEU A 129 -6.77 4.23 -1.69
N MET A 130 -7.34 3.92 -2.87
CA MET A 130 -6.61 3.83 -4.15
C MET A 130 -5.90 5.14 -4.49
N LEU A 131 -6.59 6.27 -4.35
CA LEU A 131 -5.99 7.59 -4.60
C LEU A 131 -4.82 7.86 -3.66
N SER A 132 -5.02 7.58 -2.37
CA SER A 132 -3.97 7.68 -1.35
C SER A 132 -2.81 6.73 -1.65
N PHE A 133 -3.10 5.52 -2.13
CA PHE A 133 -2.11 4.50 -2.50
C PHE A 133 -1.27 4.96 -3.69
N LEU A 134 -1.90 5.54 -4.72
CA LEU A 134 -1.24 6.08 -5.91
C LEU A 134 -0.29 7.24 -5.58
N MET A 135 -0.68 8.14 -4.69
CA MET A 135 0.16 9.25 -4.21
C MET A 135 1.41 8.79 -3.46
N GLN A 136 1.40 7.55 -2.96
CA GLN A 136 2.47 6.95 -2.17
C GLN A 136 3.37 6.01 -2.99
N ARG A 137 3.38 6.18 -4.32
CA ARG A 137 4.23 5.41 -5.22
C ARG A 137 5.70 5.44 -4.77
N PRO A 138 6.33 4.27 -4.57
CA PRO A 138 7.75 4.22 -4.25
C PRO A 138 8.57 4.73 -5.44
N GLY A 139 9.54 5.59 -5.17
CA GLY A 139 10.45 6.12 -6.18
C GLY A 139 11.81 6.40 -5.55
N LYS A 140 12.90 6.31 -6.35
CA LYS A 140 14.28 6.44 -5.85
C LYS A 140 14.46 7.64 -4.94
N GLN A 141 14.07 8.84 -5.41
CA GLN A 141 14.15 10.09 -4.67
C GLN A 141 13.38 10.04 -3.33
N ARG A 142 12.18 9.47 -3.33
CA ARG A 142 11.38 9.32 -2.11
C ARG A 142 12.06 8.42 -1.08
N VAL A 143 12.70 7.35 -1.53
CA VAL A 143 13.38 6.42 -0.61
C VAL A 143 14.67 7.03 -0.06
N THR A 144 15.46 7.71 -0.89
CA THR A 144 16.66 8.42 -0.43
C THR A 144 16.34 9.48 0.60
N GLU A 145 15.25 10.25 0.39
CA GLU A 145 14.76 11.25 1.34
C GLU A 145 14.25 10.60 2.64
N GLN A 146 13.46 9.53 2.54
CA GLN A 146 12.87 8.88 3.72
C GLN A 146 13.89 8.12 4.57
N LEU A 147 14.93 7.56 3.97
CA LEU A 147 16.01 6.86 4.67
C LEU A 147 17.15 7.80 5.09
N GLU A 148 17.10 9.08 4.73
CA GLU A 148 18.16 10.08 5.02
C GLU A 148 19.54 9.56 4.62
N LEU A 149 19.64 8.96 3.42
CA LEU A 149 20.90 8.42 2.92
C LEU A 149 21.88 9.55 2.62
N SER A 150 23.13 9.39 3.03
CA SER A 150 24.22 10.30 2.67
C SER A 150 24.54 10.25 1.18
N ALA A 151 25.23 11.25 0.65
CA ALA A 151 25.61 11.31 -0.77
C ALA A 151 26.41 10.07 -1.22
N THR A 152 27.25 9.54 -0.34
CA THR A 152 28.05 8.32 -0.59
C THR A 152 27.17 7.07 -0.65
N GLU A 153 26.22 6.92 0.27
CA GLU A 153 25.24 5.82 0.26
C GLU A 153 24.27 5.93 -0.93
N ALA A 154 23.92 7.14 -1.36
CA ALA A 154 23.08 7.38 -2.53
C ALA A 154 23.79 6.95 -3.84
N MET A 155 25.11 7.16 -3.93
CA MET A 155 25.93 6.67 -5.05
C MET A 155 25.99 5.13 -5.09
N GLU A 156 25.96 4.45 -3.95
CA GLU A 156 25.86 2.98 -3.89
C GLU A 156 24.52 2.46 -4.44
N LEU A 157 23.48 3.30 -4.58
CA LEU A 157 22.20 2.87 -5.13
C LEU A 157 22.16 2.79 -6.66
N ASP A 158 23.11 3.45 -7.33
CA ASP A 158 23.19 3.57 -8.79
C ASP A 158 24.21 2.60 -9.42
N ASN A 159 25.06 1.96 -8.61
CA ASN A 159 25.93 0.83 -9.00
C ASN A 159 25.22 -0.53 -8.81
#